data_AF-G2WNI2-F1
#
_entry.id   AF-G2WNI2-F1
#
_cell.length_a   1.000
_cell.length_b   1.000
_cell.length_c   1.000
_cell.angle_alpha   90.00
_cell.angle_beta   90.00
_cell.angle_gamma   90.00
#
_symmetry.space_group_name_H-M   'P 1'
#
loop_
_entity.id
_entity.type
_entity.pdbx_description
1 polymer ?
#
loop_
_entity_poly.entity_id
_entity_poly.type
_entity_poly.pdbx_seq_one_letter_code
_entity_poly.pdbx_strand_id
1 'polypeptide(L)'
;MKLGSKQVKIISLLLLDTVFFRIEITTGYLSHSLALIADSFHMLNDIISLVVALWAVNVAKNRNPDSTYTYGWKRAEILGALINAVFLIALCVSILIEALQRIIAPP
;
A
#
# COMPACT_ATOMS: atom_id res chain seq x y z
N MET A 1 -16.07 18.66 8.85
CA MET A 1 -14.73 18.05 9.04
C MET A 1 -13.81 18.57 7.93
N LYS A 2 -12.93 19.56 8.18
CA LYS A 2 -12.01 20.09 7.16
C LYS A 2 -10.85 19.10 6.95
N LEU A 3 -10.90 18.34 5.86
CA LEU A 3 -9.80 17.46 5.43
C LEU A 3 -8.58 18.31 5.07
N GLY A 4 -7.39 17.91 5.53
CA GLY A 4 -6.14 18.58 5.15
C GLY A 4 -5.74 18.22 3.71
N SER A 5 -4.99 19.08 3.03
CA SER A 5 -4.50 18.84 1.66
C SER A 5 -3.79 17.48 1.49
N LYS A 6 -2.99 17.04 2.48
CA LYS A 6 -2.39 15.69 2.52
C LYS A 6 -3.44 14.56 2.52
N GLN A 7 -4.50 14.69 3.32
CA GLN A 7 -5.55 13.67 3.43
C GLN A 7 -6.33 13.53 2.12
N VAL A 8 -6.63 14.64 1.46
CA VAL A 8 -7.32 14.62 0.14
C VAL A 8 -6.48 13.87 -0.89
N LYS A 9 -5.16 14.10 -0.93
CA LYS A 9 -4.24 13.38 -1.84
C LYS A 9 -4.20 11.87 -1.56
N ILE A 10 -4.08 11.48 -0.29
CA ILE A 10 -4.05 10.05 0.07
C ILE A 10 -5.38 9.37 -0.28
N ILE A 11 -6.51 10.03 -0.03
CA ILE A 11 -7.84 9.50 -0.37
C ILE A 11 -8.01 9.38 -1.88
N SER A 12 -7.56 10.37 -2.67
CA SER A 12 -7.66 10.28 -4.14
C SER A 12 -6.80 9.14 -4.70
N LEU A 13 -5.60 8.94 -4.16
CA LEU A 13 -4.73 7.83 -4.55
C LEU A 13 -5.36 6.48 -4.18
N LEU A 14 -5.90 6.36 -2.96
CA LEU A 14 -6.57 5.14 -2.50
C LEU A 14 -7.76 4.78 -3.39
N LEU A 15 -8.58 5.77 -3.77
CA LEU A 15 -9.73 5.56 -4.65
C LEU A 15 -9.30 5.07 -6.04
N LEU A 16 -8.28 5.72 -6.62
CA LEU A 16 -7.75 5.35 -7.92
C LEU A 16 -7.22 3.91 -7.91
N ASP A 17 -6.36 3.61 -6.94
CA ASP A 17 -5.70 2.32 -6.80
C ASP A 17 -6.70 1.19 -6.55
N THR A 18 -7.73 1.45 -5.72
CA THR A 18 -8.81 0.48 -5.48
C THR A 18 -9.62 0.18 -6.74
N VAL A 19 -9.82 1.17 -7.62
CA VAL A 19 -10.53 0.99 -8.89
C VAL A 19 -9.66 0.18 -9.87
N PHE A 20 -8.38 0.52 -10.00
CA PHE A 20 -7.44 -0.21 -10.86
C PHE A 20 -7.26 -1.65 -10.41
N PHE A 21 -7.06 -1.90 -9.11
CA PHE A 21 -7.04 -3.23 -8.52
C PHE A 21 -8.25 -4.07 -8.92
N ARG A 22 -9.44 -3.48 -8.86
CA ARG A 22 -10.68 -4.20 -9.18
C ARG A 22 -10.80 -4.52 -10.66
N ILE A 23 -10.33 -3.62 -11.51
CA ILE A 23 -10.31 -3.83 -12.96
C ILE A 23 -9.31 -4.93 -13.29
N GLU A 24 -8.06 -4.83 -12.85
CA GLU A 24 -7.00 -5.78 -13.20
C GLU A 24 -7.26 -7.18 -12.67
N ILE A 25 -7.79 -7.32 -11.45
CA ILE A 25 -8.06 -8.66 -10.93
C ILE A 25 -9.18 -9.32 -11.74
N THR A 26 -10.20 -8.54 -12.13
CA THR A 26 -11.31 -9.04 -12.95
C THR A 26 -10.85 -9.40 -14.36
N THR A 27 -10.11 -8.52 -15.03
CA THR A 27 -9.55 -8.80 -16.36
C THR A 27 -8.48 -9.88 -16.33
N GLY A 28 -7.75 -10.04 -15.23
CA GLY A 28 -6.74 -11.07 -15.02
C GLY A 28 -7.35 -12.46 -14.96
N TYR A 29 -8.44 -12.62 -14.21
CA TYR A 29 -9.22 -13.87 -14.21
C TYR A 29 -9.86 -14.15 -15.56
N LEU A 30 -10.48 -13.15 -16.21
CA LEU A 30 -11.11 -13.32 -17.52
C LEU A 30 -10.10 -13.70 -18.62
N SER A 31 -8.88 -13.18 -18.54
CA SER A 31 -7.83 -13.44 -19.53
C SER A 31 -6.95 -14.65 -19.18
N HIS A 32 -7.22 -15.33 -18.05
CA HIS A 32 -6.36 -16.38 -17.49
C HIS A 32 -4.88 -15.98 -17.39
N SER A 33 -4.60 -14.69 -17.15
CA SER A 33 -3.25 -14.15 -17.15
C SER A 33 -2.70 -14.11 -15.73
N LEU A 34 -1.82 -15.07 -15.41
CA LEU A 34 -1.12 -15.09 -14.12
C LEU A 34 -0.30 -13.80 -13.89
N ALA A 35 0.23 -13.19 -14.96
CA ALA A 35 0.97 -11.94 -14.87
C ALA A 35 0.09 -10.77 -14.42
N LEU A 36 -1.14 -10.67 -14.94
CA LEU A 36 -2.07 -9.59 -14.57
C LEU A 36 -2.64 -9.80 -13.16
N ILE A 37 -2.83 -11.05 -12.75
CA ILE A 37 -3.20 -11.40 -11.37
C ILE A 37 -2.07 -11.03 -10.40
N ALA A 38 -0.81 -11.30 -10.76
CA ALA A 38 0.34 -10.91 -9.95
C ALA A 38 0.46 -9.39 -9.80
N ASP A 39 0.22 -8.62 -10.86
CA ASP A 39 0.21 -7.15 -10.81
C ASP A 39 -0.93 -6.60 -9.93
N SER A 40 -2.09 -7.26 -9.97
CA SER A 40 -3.21 -6.93 -9.06
C SER A 40 -2.84 -7.11 -7.58
N PHE A 41 -2.07 -8.15 -7.24
CA PHE A 41 -1.59 -8.34 -5.86
C PHE A 41 -0.59 -7.27 -5.42
N HIS A 42 0.20 -6.72 -6.34
CA HIS A 42 1.06 -5.58 -6.05
C HIS A 42 0.24 -4.34 -5.69
N MET A 43 -0.77 -3.98 -6.49
CA MET A 43 -1.67 -2.85 -6.16
C MET A 43 -2.45 -3.08 -4.86
N LEU A 44 -2.80 -4.32 -4.52
CA LEU A 44 -3.41 -4.61 -3.21
C LEU A 44 -2.50 -4.19 -2.05
N ASN A 45 -1.19 -4.42 -2.17
CA ASN A 45 -0.22 -3.98 -1.18
C ASN A 45 -0.14 -2.44 -1.10
N ASP A 46 -0.26 -1.74 -2.22
CA ASP A 46 -0.29 -0.28 -2.27
C ASP A 46 -1.55 0.29 -1.60
N ILE A 47 -2.72 -0.35 -1.78
CA ILE A 47 -3.94 -0.01 -1.05
C ILE A 47 -3.72 -0.14 0.47
N ILE A 48 -3.15 -1.26 0.94
CA ILE A 48 -2.88 -1.50 2.37
C ILE A 48 -1.96 -0.41 2.91
N SER A 49 -0.90 -0.07 2.16
CA SER A 49 0.01 1.02 2.50
C SER A 49 -0.70 2.37 2.66
N LEU A 50 -1.52 2.75 1.69
CA LEU A 50 -2.25 4.01 1.70
C LEU A 50 -3.25 4.07 2.86
N VAL A 51 -3.87 2.95 3.24
CA VAL A 51 -4.71 2.85 4.45
C VAL A 51 -3.88 3.09 5.71
N VAL A 52 -2.71 2.44 5.83
CA VAL A 52 -1.80 2.62 6.97
C VAL A 52 -1.31 4.08 7.05
N ALA A 53 -0.96 4.68 5.91
CA ALA A 53 -0.55 6.08 5.84
C ALA A 53 -1.69 7.03 6.25
N LEU A 54 -2.92 6.78 5.79
CA LEU A 54 -4.09 7.56 6.16
C LEU A 54 -4.38 7.45 7.66
N TRP A 55 -4.26 6.25 8.22
CA TRP A 55 -4.39 6.02 9.66
C TRP A 55 -3.30 6.75 10.45
N ALA A 56 -2.03 6.66 10.02
CA ALA A 56 -0.92 7.36 10.67
C ALA A 56 -1.10 8.88 10.65
N VAL A 57 -1.52 9.45 9.52
CA VAL A 57 -1.83 10.89 9.41
C VAL A 57 -2.99 11.28 10.31
N ASN A 58 -4.02 10.44 10.43
CA ASN A 58 -5.16 10.70 11.31
C ASN A 58 -4.76 10.66 12.79
N VAL A 59 -3.96 9.66 13.19
CA VAL A 59 -3.43 9.53 14.56
C VAL A 59 -2.53 10.72 14.90
N ALA A 60 -1.64 11.12 13.99
CA ALA A 60 -0.75 12.26 14.19
C ALA A 60 -1.49 13.59 14.32
N LYS A 61 -2.69 13.72 13.71
CA LYS A 61 -3.51 14.94 13.74
C LYS A 61 -4.45 15.01 14.96
N ASN A 62 -5.02 13.87 15.38
CA ASN A 62 -6.05 13.83 16.42
C ASN A 62 -5.51 13.53 17.83
N ARG A 63 -4.27 13.06 18.00
CA ARG A 63 -3.67 12.89 19.33
C ARG A 63 -2.82 14.11 19.72
N ASN A 64 -3.36 14.95 20.59
CA ASN A 64 -2.62 15.98 21.32
C ASN A 64 -1.45 15.34 22.11
N PRO A 65 -0.37 16.10 22.38
CA PRO A 65 0.75 15.60 23.16
C PRO A 65 0.28 15.19 24.56
N ASP A 66 0.39 13.90 24.85
CA ASP A 66 0.15 13.31 26.17
C ASP A 66 1.42 13.40 27.04
N SER A 67 1.27 13.33 28.36
CA SER A 67 2.38 13.37 29.33
C SER A 67 3.47 12.31 29.07
N THR A 68 3.15 11.23 28.35
CA THR A 68 4.07 10.15 27.98
C THR A 68 4.82 10.39 26.66
N TYR A 69 4.33 11.29 25.79
CA TYR A 69 4.91 11.57 24.47
C TYR A 69 5.12 13.08 24.26
N THR A 70 6.19 13.61 24.85
CA THR A 70 6.55 15.05 24.85
C THR A 70 6.71 15.65 23.44
N TYR A 71 7.07 14.86 22.43
CA TYR A 71 7.19 15.29 21.02
C TYR A 71 5.94 14.98 20.15
N GLY A 72 4.89 14.40 20.74
CA GLY A 72 3.69 13.95 20.03
C GLY A 72 3.91 12.75 19.10
N TRP A 73 2.92 12.46 18.27
CA TRP A 73 2.85 11.27 17.42
C TRP A 73 3.48 11.42 16.03
N LYS A 74 4.31 12.46 15.81
CA LYS A 74 4.96 12.70 14.51
C LYS A 74 5.83 11.53 14.03
N ARG A 75 6.46 10.77 14.94
CA ARG A 75 7.28 9.59 14.59
C ARG A 75 6.45 8.40 14.09
N ALA A 76 5.14 8.36 14.37
CA ALA A 76 4.26 7.31 13.88
C ALA A 76 4.09 7.35 12.34
N GLU A 77 4.15 8.54 11.72
CA GLU A 77 4.15 8.69 10.25
C GLU A 77 5.38 7.99 9.64
N ILE A 78 6.55 8.18 10.25
CA ILE A 78 7.82 7.57 9.80
C ILE A 78 7.78 6.04 9.98
N LEU A 79 7.24 5.57 11.12
CA LEU A 79 7.11 4.13 11.38
C LEU A 79 6.14 3.46 10.38
N GLY A 80 5.03 4.12 10.05
CA GLY A 80 4.10 3.64 9.02
C GLY A 80 4.75 3.56 7.64
N ALA A 81 5.54 4.57 7.27
CA ALA A 81 6.31 4.56 6.02
C ALA A 81 7.36 3.45 5.99
N LEU A 82 8.04 3.18 7.11
CA LEU A 82 9.01 2.08 7.23
C LEU A 82 8.34 0.71 7.04
N ILE A 83 7.20 0.48 7.69
CA ILE A 83 6.43 -0.76 7.55
C ILE A 83 6.06 -0.98 6.08
N ASN A 84 5.52 0.06 5.42
CA ASN A 84 5.21 -0.04 3.99
C ASN A 84 6.43 -0.38 3.14
N ALA A 85 7.56 0.30 3.36
CA ALA A 85 8.78 0.05 2.59
C ALA A 85 9.25 -1.41 2.72
N VAL A 86 9.17 -1.99 3.93
CA VAL A 86 9.51 -3.40 4.16
C VAL A 86 8.56 -4.34 3.41
N PHE A 87 7.26 -4.08 3.44
CA PHE A 87 6.27 -4.89 2.70
C PHE A 87 6.51 -4.83 1.18
N LEU A 88 6.78 -3.64 0.63
CA LEU A 88 7.10 -3.46 -0.78
C LEU A 88 8.34 -4.24 -1.20
N ILE A 89 9.41 -4.18 -0.41
CA ILE A 89 10.64 -4.94 -0.68
C ILE A 89 10.35 -6.44 -0.65
N ALA A 90 9.61 -6.93 0.34
CA ALA A 90 9.25 -8.34 0.44
C ALA A 90 8.45 -8.83 -0.78
N LEU A 91 7.45 -8.04 -1.21
CA LEU A 91 6.66 -8.33 -2.40
C LEU A 91 7.52 -8.35 -3.67
N CYS A 92 8.40 -7.35 -3.83
CA CYS A 92 9.29 -7.25 -4.99
C CYS A 92 10.25 -8.46 -5.08
N VAL A 93 10.80 -8.91 -3.94
CA VAL A 93 11.63 -10.13 -3.87
C VAL A 93 10.81 -11.37 -4.23
N SER A 94 9.56 -11.47 -3.77
CA SER A 94 8.67 -12.59 -4.10
C SER A 94 8.43 -12.69 -5.61
N ILE A 95 8.05 -11.57 -6.26
CA ILE A 95 7.82 -11.50 -7.71
C ILE A 95 9.10 -11.86 -8.47
N LEU A 96 10.25 -11.39 -8.00
CA LEU A 96 11.55 -11.69 -8.62
C LEU A 96 11.87 -13.19 -8.56
N ILE A 97 11.58 -13.86 -7.43
CA ILE A 97 11.75 -15.31 -7.31
C ILE A 97 10.82 -16.05 -8.27
N GLU A 98 9.53 -15.69 -8.33
CA GLU A 98 8.57 -16.31 -9.25
C GLU A 98 8.97 -16.12 -10.72
N ALA A 99 9.43 -14.92 -11.08
CA ALA A 99 9.90 -14.62 -12.43
C ALA A 99 11.13 -15.45 -12.80
N LEU A 100 12.11 -15.57 -11.89
CA LEU A 100 13.29 -16.41 -12.10
C LEU A 100 12.92 -17.89 -12.23
N GLN A 101 12.01 -18.40 -11.40
CA GLN A 101 11.52 -19.77 -11.49
C GLN A 101 10.87 -20.04 -12.85
N ARG A 102 10.06 -19.11 -13.35
CA ARG A 102 9.39 -19.22 -14.65
C ARG A 102 10.36 -19.21 -15.84
N ILE A 103 11.50 -18.52 -15.72
CA ILE A 103 12.55 -18.53 -16.74
C ILE A 103 13.27 -19.89 -16.77
N ILE A 104 13.57 -20.45 -15.60
CA ILE A 104 14.33 -21.71 -15.47
C ILE A 104 13.45 -22.92 -15.81
N ALA A 105 12.19 -22.91 -15.38
CA ALA A 105 11.20 -23.94 -15.62
C ALA A 105 9.91 -23.29 -16.19
N PRO A 106 9.86 -23.02 -17.50
CA PRO A 106 8.61 -22.61 -18.13
C PRO A 106 7.58 -23.74 -18.01
N PRO A 107 6.28 -23.42 -17.81
CA PRO A 107 5.21 -24.42 -17.88
C PRO A 107 5.10 -25.07 -19.26
#